data_AF-A0A1J5NXJ5-F1
#
_entry.id   AF-A0A1J5NXJ5-F1
#
_cell.length_a   1.000
_cell.length_b   1.000
_cell.length_c   1.000
_cell.angle_alpha   90.00
_cell.angle_beta   90.00
_cell.angle_gamma   90.00
#
_symmetry.space_group_name_H-M   'P 1'
#
loop_
_entity.id
_entity.type
_entity.pdbx_description
1 polymer ?
#
loop_
_entity_poly.entity_id
_entity_poly.type
_entity_poly.pdbx_seq_one_letter_code
_entity_poly.pdbx_strand_id
1 'polypeptide(L)'
;MFGTPDKWPTRVIPLAVNVVQFPQPTGHRCLELGKAIGRAIADFDQDLNVQVWGTGGMSHQIQGERAGLINTPWDMKFLDDLVNDPETLQYKPHLDYLIEAGSEGIELIMWLIMRGALGPDVEEIHRFYHVPASNTAVGHLILKPKP
;
A
#
# COMPACT_ATOMS: atom_id res chain seq x y z
N MET A 1 15.06 -6.41 -13.26
CA MET A 1 14.42 -7.67 -12.82
C MET A 1 12.90 -7.68 -13.07
N PHE A 2 12.19 -6.55 -12.94
CA PHE A 2 10.72 -6.49 -13.08
C PHE A 2 10.18 -5.38 -14.02
N GLY A 3 10.97 -4.92 -15.00
CA GLY A 3 10.54 -3.94 -16.01
C GLY A 3 9.83 -4.63 -17.18
N THR A 4 10.57 -4.94 -18.24
CA THR A 4 10.09 -5.73 -19.39
C THR A 4 10.94 -6.99 -19.58
N PRO A 5 10.90 -7.95 -18.64
CA PRO A 5 11.66 -9.19 -18.79
C PRO A 5 11.01 -10.11 -19.83
N ASP A 6 11.81 -10.84 -20.62
CA ASP A 6 11.31 -11.88 -21.53
C ASP A 6 10.57 -13.01 -20.79
N LYS A 7 10.99 -13.27 -19.55
CA LYS A 7 10.33 -14.21 -18.63
C LYS A 7 10.39 -13.69 -17.20
N TRP A 8 9.25 -13.68 -16.52
CA TRP A 8 9.16 -13.29 -15.11
C TRP A 8 9.92 -14.29 -14.22
N PRO A 9 10.68 -13.82 -13.20
CA PRO A 9 11.51 -14.70 -12.37
C PRO A 9 10.73 -15.44 -11.29
N THR A 10 9.46 -15.08 -11.05
CA THR A 10 8.60 -15.68 -10.04
C THR A 10 7.16 -15.79 -10.54
N ARG A 11 6.33 -16.58 -9.83
CA ARG A 11 4.89 -16.66 -10.07
C ARG A 11 4.20 -15.51 -9.34
N VAL A 12 3.08 -15.04 -9.90
CA VAL A 12 2.31 -13.92 -9.35
C VAL A 12 0.85 -14.32 -9.21
N ILE A 13 0.26 -14.07 -8.04
CA ILE A 13 -1.19 -14.18 -7.80
C ILE A 13 -1.74 -12.76 -7.73
N PRO A 14 -2.50 -12.29 -8.73
CA PRO A 14 -3.06 -10.94 -8.71
C PRO A 14 -4.24 -10.85 -7.73
N LEU A 15 -4.21 -9.86 -6.84
CA LEU A 15 -5.33 -9.48 -5.97
C LEU A 15 -5.85 -8.12 -6.40
N ALA A 16 -6.97 -8.09 -7.12
CA ALA A 16 -7.61 -6.85 -7.53
C ALA A 16 -8.48 -6.29 -6.39
N VAL A 17 -8.34 -4.99 -6.12
CA VAL A 17 -9.11 -4.26 -5.10
C VAL A 17 -9.86 -3.12 -5.77
N ASN A 18 -11.18 -3.06 -5.57
CA ASN A 18 -11.97 -1.93 -6.07
C ASN A 18 -11.65 -0.67 -5.26
N VAL A 19 -10.91 0.26 -5.87
CA VAL A 19 -10.66 1.61 -5.35
C VAL A 19 -11.24 2.71 -6.24
N VAL A 20 -11.86 2.33 -7.36
CA VAL A 20 -12.41 3.24 -8.38
C VAL A 20 -13.85 3.63 -8.07
N GLN A 21 -14.71 2.64 -7.79
CA GLN A 21 -16.14 2.88 -7.58
C GLN A 21 -16.46 2.89 -6.08
N PHE A 22 -17.13 3.94 -5.62
CA PHE A 22 -17.62 4.02 -4.25
C PHE A 22 -18.81 3.08 -4.01
N PRO A 23 -18.92 2.45 -2.83
CA PRO A 23 -17.95 2.49 -1.73
C PRO A 23 -16.78 1.50 -1.93
N GLN A 24 -15.57 1.96 -1.65
CA GLN A 24 -14.36 1.14 -1.53
C GLN A 24 -14.37 0.35 -0.20
N PRO A 25 -13.56 -0.72 -0.05
CA PRO A 25 -13.33 -1.30 1.28
C PRO A 25 -12.75 -0.26 2.26
N THR A 26 -13.04 -0.44 3.55
CA THR A 26 -12.45 0.39 4.61
C THR A 26 -10.99 0.01 4.84
N GLY A 27 -10.19 0.91 5.43
CA GLY A 27 -8.82 0.61 5.86
C GLY A 27 -8.76 -0.61 6.80
N HIS A 28 -9.69 -0.68 7.76
CA HIS A 28 -9.88 -1.87 8.61
C HIS A 28 -10.08 -3.16 7.81
N ARG A 29 -10.96 -3.17 6.79
CA ARG A 29 -11.20 -4.36 5.98
C ARG A 29 -9.95 -4.78 5.19
N CYS A 30 -9.18 -3.81 4.69
CA CYS A 30 -7.91 -4.04 4.01
C CYS A 30 -6.86 -4.65 4.96
N LEU A 31 -6.70 -4.10 6.16
CA LEU A 31 -5.75 -4.60 7.15
C LEU A 31 -6.09 -6.03 7.58
N GLU A 32 -7.35 -6.31 7.86
CA GLU A 32 -7.82 -7.66 8.24
C GLU A 32 -7.68 -8.68 7.10
N LEU A 33 -7.87 -8.25 5.85
CA LEU A 33 -7.57 -9.10 4.69
C LEU A 33 -6.07 -9.43 4.63
N GLY A 34 -5.20 -8.46 4.86
CA GLY A 34 -3.76 -8.68 4.97
C GLY A 34 -3.39 -9.71 6.03
N LYS A 35 -3.95 -9.57 7.24
CA LYS A 35 -3.75 -10.54 8.34
C LYS A 35 -4.21 -11.94 7.95
N ALA A 36 -5.34 -12.06 7.25
CA ALA A 36 -5.83 -13.34 6.75
C ALA A 36 -4.91 -13.96 5.68
N ILE A 37 -4.37 -13.14 4.77
CA ILE A 37 -3.39 -13.57 3.76
C ILE A 37 -2.11 -14.07 4.45
N GLY A 38 -1.58 -13.34 5.44
CA GLY A 38 -0.41 -13.75 6.20
C GLY A 38 -0.58 -15.13 6.85
N ARG A 39 -1.74 -15.39 7.48
CA ARG A 39 -2.08 -16.72 8.03
C ARG A 39 -2.15 -17.79 6.94
N ALA A 40 -2.83 -17.51 5.83
CA ALA A 40 -2.97 -18.46 4.73
C ALA A 40 -1.62 -18.82 4.09
N ILE A 41 -0.67 -17.89 4.03
CA ILE A 41 0.70 -18.15 3.58
C ILE A 41 1.45 -19.03 4.59
N ALA A 42 1.35 -18.71 5.88
CA ALA A 42 2.02 -19.47 6.95
C ALA A 42 1.51 -20.91 7.08
N ASP A 43 0.21 -21.13 6.81
CA ASP A 43 -0.44 -22.45 6.88
C ASP A 43 -0.24 -23.27 5.59
N PHE A 44 0.49 -22.78 4.59
CA PHE A 44 0.70 -23.48 3.33
C PHE A 44 1.78 -24.57 3.45
N ASP A 45 1.51 -25.78 2.95
CA ASP A 45 2.36 -26.97 3.14
C ASP A 45 3.76 -26.89 2.51
N GLN A 46 4.04 -25.90 1.65
CA GLN A 46 5.33 -25.76 0.98
C GLN A 46 6.15 -24.62 1.57
N ASP A 47 7.44 -24.87 1.80
CA ASP A 47 8.42 -23.85 2.19
C ASP A 47 8.75 -22.93 1.00
N LEU A 48 7.95 -21.87 0.85
CA LEU A 48 8.09 -20.87 -0.21
C LEU A 48 8.46 -19.51 0.36
N ASN A 49 9.37 -18.82 -0.32
CA ASN A 49 9.59 -17.40 -0.10
C ASN A 49 8.49 -16.60 -0.81
N VAL A 50 7.46 -16.21 -0.05
CA VAL A 50 6.32 -15.43 -0.55
C VAL A 50 6.50 -13.96 -0.22
N GLN A 51 6.24 -13.09 -1.20
CA GLN A 51 6.21 -11.64 -1.03
C GLN A 51 4.79 -11.11 -1.22
N VAL A 52 4.43 -10.09 -0.44
CA VAL A 52 3.15 -9.38 -0.58
C VAL A 52 3.46 -7.95 -0.98
N TRP A 53 2.92 -7.49 -2.11
CA TRP A 53 3.16 -6.15 -2.64
C TRP A 53 1.87 -5.34 -2.59
N GLY A 54 1.91 -4.19 -1.90
CA GLY A 54 0.87 -3.18 -1.95
C GLY A 54 1.29 -2.09 -2.93
N THR A 55 0.53 -1.88 -3.98
CA THR A 55 0.89 -0.98 -5.09
C THR A 55 -0.19 0.07 -5.33
N GLY A 56 0.17 1.22 -5.87
CA GLY A 56 -0.71 2.38 -6.04
C GLY A 56 -0.30 3.55 -5.14
N GLY A 57 -0.87 4.72 -5.38
CA GLY A 57 -0.55 5.95 -4.66
C GLY A 57 0.75 6.63 -5.10
N MET A 58 1.29 7.59 -4.34
CA MET A 58 0.78 8.10 -3.05
C MET A 58 -0.18 9.28 -3.26
N SER A 59 0.07 10.47 -2.70
CA SER A 59 -0.76 11.63 -2.99
C SER A 59 -0.73 11.96 -4.49
N HIS A 60 -1.92 12.04 -5.08
CA HIS A 60 -2.17 12.49 -6.44
C HIS A 60 -3.65 12.77 -6.69
N GLN A 61 -3.89 13.66 -7.65
CA GLN A 61 -5.21 13.85 -8.23
C GLN A 61 -5.08 14.02 -9.75
N ILE A 62 -5.83 13.25 -10.54
CA ILE A 62 -5.76 13.27 -12.01
C ILE A 62 -6.96 13.95 -12.68
N GLN A 63 -7.97 14.35 -11.90
CA GLN A 63 -9.23 14.87 -12.42
C GLN A 63 -9.62 16.24 -11.84
N GLY A 64 -10.36 17.00 -12.65
CA GLY A 64 -10.93 18.30 -12.28
C GLY A 64 -9.89 19.41 -12.08
N GLU A 65 -10.35 20.54 -11.56
CA GLU A 65 -9.54 21.76 -11.35
C GLU A 65 -8.46 21.59 -10.28
N ARG A 66 -8.55 20.52 -9.46
CA ARG A 66 -7.57 20.18 -8.42
C ARG A 66 -6.57 19.09 -8.88
N ALA A 67 -6.54 18.74 -10.16
CA ALA A 67 -5.54 17.83 -10.71
C ALA A 67 -4.10 18.35 -10.49
N GLY A 68 -3.16 17.44 -10.26
CA GLY A 68 -1.77 17.75 -9.93
C GLY A 68 -1.48 17.98 -8.44
N LEU A 69 -2.47 17.76 -7.56
CA LEU A 69 -2.25 17.81 -6.11
C LEU A 69 -1.19 16.82 -5.67
N ILE A 70 -0.25 17.29 -4.85
CA ILE A 70 0.72 16.49 -4.10
C ILE A 70 0.74 17.01 -2.66
N ASN A 71 0.81 16.10 -1.68
CA ASN A 71 0.88 16.41 -0.27
C ASN A 71 1.98 15.58 0.42
N THR A 72 3.22 16.03 0.29
CA THR A 72 4.39 15.37 0.89
C THR A 72 4.31 15.20 2.42
N PRO A 73 3.85 16.18 3.21
CA PRO A 73 3.65 15.98 4.65
C PRO A 73 2.72 14.80 4.98
N TRP A 74 1.60 14.68 4.24
CA TRP A 74 0.68 13.55 4.39
C TRP A 74 1.33 12.22 4.02
N ASP A 75 2.00 12.18 2.87
CA ASP A 75 2.67 10.99 2.36
C ASP A 75 3.72 10.45 3.33
N MET A 76 4.59 11.34 3.83
CA MET A 76 5.65 10.97 4.78
C MET A 76 5.05 10.44 6.07
N LYS A 77 4.00 11.11 6.59
CA LYS A 77 3.28 10.62 7.77
C LYS A 77 2.63 9.26 7.51
N PHE A 78 2.01 9.05 6.35
CA PHE A 78 1.41 7.76 6.00
C PHE A 78 2.46 6.64 5.99
N LEU A 79 3.62 6.87 5.38
CA LEU A 79 4.72 5.89 5.37
C LEU A 79 5.24 5.60 6.79
N ASP A 80 5.37 6.63 7.64
CA ASP A 80 5.80 6.47 9.03
C ASP A 80 4.79 5.70 9.87
N ASP A 81 3.51 6.02 9.76
CA ASP A 81 2.42 5.30 10.42
C ASP A 81 2.33 3.86 9.91
N LEU A 82 2.51 3.62 8.60
CA LEU A 82 2.44 2.27 8.03
C LEU A 82 3.53 1.35 8.61
N VAL A 83 4.72 1.88 8.84
CA VAL A 83 5.84 1.13 9.44
C VAL A 83 5.60 0.91 10.93
N ASN A 84 5.28 1.98 11.66
CA ASN A 84 5.35 2.00 13.12
C ASN A 84 4.01 1.75 13.83
N ASP A 85 2.89 2.14 13.22
CA ASP A 85 1.56 2.08 13.85
C ASP A 85 0.43 1.90 12.81
N PRO A 86 0.42 0.78 12.07
CA PRO A 86 -0.54 0.57 10.98
C PRO A 86 -1.99 0.41 11.48
N GLU A 87 -2.16 0.09 12.77
CA GLU A 87 -3.47 -0.04 13.38
C GLU A 87 -4.19 1.31 13.46
N THR A 88 -3.48 2.45 13.55
CA THR A 88 -4.12 3.78 13.48
C THR A 88 -4.67 4.10 12.10
N LEU A 89 -3.98 3.68 11.03
CA LEU A 89 -4.38 3.94 9.65
C LEU A 89 -5.70 3.24 9.28
N GLN A 90 -6.04 2.15 9.95
CA GLN A 90 -7.25 1.38 9.67
C GLN A 90 -8.55 2.15 9.99
N TYR A 91 -8.48 3.11 10.92
CA TYR A 91 -9.60 3.94 11.37
C TYR A 91 -9.76 5.24 10.57
N LYS A 92 -8.80 5.53 9.68
CA LYS A 92 -8.81 6.73 8.87
C LYS A 92 -9.96 6.68 7.84
N PRO A 93 -10.91 7.63 7.86
CA PRO A 93 -12.04 7.63 6.95
C PRO A 93 -11.58 7.93 5.53
N HIS A 94 -12.32 7.43 4.52
CA HIS A 94 -12.03 7.70 3.11
C HIS A 94 -11.96 9.20 2.79
N LEU A 95 -12.79 10.02 3.47
CA LEU A 95 -12.81 11.47 3.30
C LEU A 95 -11.44 12.12 3.56
N ASP A 96 -10.71 11.65 4.57
CA ASP A 96 -9.38 12.19 4.89
C ASP A 96 -8.40 11.92 3.74
N TYR A 97 -8.44 10.73 3.12
CA TYR A 97 -7.62 10.43 1.95
C TYR A 97 -7.97 11.35 0.77
N LEU A 98 -9.25 11.55 0.49
CA LEU A 98 -9.70 12.40 -0.62
C LEU A 98 -9.28 13.86 -0.44
N ILE A 99 -9.37 14.38 0.80
CA ILE A 99 -8.95 15.74 1.13
C ILE A 99 -7.43 15.85 1.07
N GLU A 100 -6.70 14.99 1.79
CA GLU A 100 -5.27 15.18 2.01
C GLU A 100 -4.41 14.63 0.87
N ALA A 101 -4.78 13.49 0.29
CA ALA A 101 -4.01 12.78 -0.73
C ALA A 101 -4.53 12.97 -2.16
N GLY A 102 -5.68 13.62 -2.35
CA GLY A 102 -6.34 13.75 -3.66
C GLY A 102 -7.24 12.55 -3.98
N SER A 103 -8.07 12.67 -5.03
CA SER A 103 -9.13 11.68 -5.29
C SER A 103 -8.59 10.27 -5.55
N GLU A 104 -7.44 10.15 -6.20
CA GLU A 104 -6.81 8.86 -6.50
C GLU A 104 -5.83 8.41 -5.41
N GLY A 105 -5.47 9.29 -4.47
CA GLY A 105 -4.68 8.95 -3.28
C GLY A 105 -5.35 7.93 -2.35
N ILE A 106 -6.63 7.61 -2.57
CA ILE A 106 -7.36 6.53 -1.87
C ILE A 106 -6.71 5.15 -2.09
N GLU A 107 -5.94 4.96 -3.16
CA GLU A 107 -5.18 3.73 -3.44
C GLU A 107 -4.28 3.29 -2.27
N LEU A 108 -3.85 4.22 -1.42
CA LEU A 108 -3.05 3.97 -0.22
C LEU A 108 -3.68 2.93 0.73
N ILE A 109 -5.00 2.72 0.71
CA ILE A 109 -5.64 1.67 1.52
C ILE A 109 -5.16 0.26 1.14
N MET A 110 -4.68 0.04 -0.09
CA MET A 110 -4.12 -1.25 -0.52
C MET A 110 -2.80 -1.58 0.18
N TRP A 111 -2.06 -0.56 0.65
CA TRP A 111 -0.83 -0.76 1.41
C TRP A 111 -1.11 -1.41 2.77
N LEU A 112 -2.31 -1.23 3.34
CA LEU A 112 -2.72 -1.91 4.56
C LEU A 112 -2.90 -3.42 4.38
N ILE A 113 -3.25 -3.89 3.18
CA ILE A 113 -3.31 -5.33 2.87
C ILE A 113 -1.90 -5.93 2.95
N MET A 114 -0.92 -5.27 2.32
CA MET A 114 0.47 -5.70 2.41
C MET A 114 0.96 -5.67 3.86
N ARG A 115 0.73 -4.55 4.56
CA ARG A 115 1.22 -4.37 5.92
C ARG A 115 0.61 -5.35 6.92
N GLY A 116 -0.67 -5.70 6.75
CA GLY A 116 -1.35 -6.69 7.59
C GLY A 116 -0.79 -8.10 7.44
N ALA A 117 -0.18 -8.43 6.30
CA ALA A 117 0.41 -9.74 6.06
C ALA A 117 1.78 -9.95 6.73
N LEU A 118 2.41 -8.88 7.24
CA LEU A 118 3.77 -8.92 7.80
C LEU A 118 3.83 -9.17 9.32
N GLY A 119 2.68 -9.28 10.00
CA GLY A 119 2.63 -9.40 11.46
C GLY A 119 2.70 -8.04 12.18
N PRO A 120 2.87 -8.02 13.52
CA PRO A 120 2.80 -6.79 14.31
C PRO A 120 3.99 -5.87 14.05
N ASP A 121 5.21 -6.41 13.96
CA ASP A 121 6.44 -5.63 13.90
C ASP A 121 7.22 -5.88 12.61
N VAL A 122 7.75 -4.79 12.04
CA VAL A 122 8.55 -4.84 10.82
C VAL A 122 9.86 -4.07 10.98
N GLU A 123 10.87 -4.51 10.22
CA GLU A 123 12.11 -3.78 9.97
C GLU A 123 11.99 -3.07 8.63
N GLU A 124 12.23 -1.75 8.62
CA GLU A 124 12.34 -0.97 7.39
C GLU A 124 13.74 -1.14 6.79
N ILE A 125 13.82 -1.88 5.69
CA ILE A 125 15.07 -2.17 4.98
C ILE A 125 15.42 -1.04 4.02
N HIS A 126 14.40 -0.42 3.42
CA HIS A 126 14.58 0.62 2.43
C HIS A 126 13.37 1.54 2.39
N ARG A 127 13.64 2.83 2.16
CA ARG A 127 12.66 3.85 1.86
C ARG A 127 13.14 4.74 0.73
N PHE A 128 12.22 5.04 -0.17
CA PHE A 128 12.39 6.01 -1.24
C PHE A 128 11.11 6.83 -1.38
N TYR A 129 11.29 8.14 -1.55
CA TYR A 129 10.22 9.09 -1.82
C TYR A 129 10.69 10.08 -2.88
N HIS A 130 9.88 10.31 -3.92
CA HIS A 130 10.21 11.24 -4.97
C HIS A 130 8.99 11.96 -5.54
N VAL A 131 9.16 13.25 -5.80
CA VAL A 131 8.18 14.12 -6.47
C VAL A 131 8.91 14.93 -7.53
N PRO A 132 8.35 15.06 -8.75
CA PRO A 132 7.17 14.38 -9.26
C PRO A 132 7.51 13.08 -10.00
N ALA A 133 6.57 12.15 -10.10
CA ALA A 133 6.53 11.18 -11.19
C ALA A 133 5.20 11.30 -11.93
N SER A 134 5.22 11.98 -13.08
CA SER A 134 3.99 12.45 -13.74
C SER A 134 3.15 13.28 -12.77
N ASN A 135 1.91 12.87 -12.46
CA ASN A 135 0.99 13.58 -11.56
C ASN A 135 1.02 13.05 -10.12
N THR A 136 1.96 12.16 -9.79
CA THR A 136 1.95 11.40 -8.54
C THR A 136 3.24 11.51 -7.75
N ALA A 137 3.14 11.45 -6.42
CA ALA A 137 4.26 11.22 -5.54
C ALA A 137 4.60 9.73 -5.48
N VAL A 138 5.84 9.36 -5.79
CA VAL A 138 6.28 7.96 -5.73
C VAL A 138 6.81 7.66 -4.35
N GLY A 139 6.20 6.68 -3.68
CA GLY A 139 6.70 6.06 -2.46
C GLY A 139 7.09 4.61 -2.71
N HIS A 140 8.17 4.16 -2.07
CA HIS A 140 8.61 2.78 -2.12
C HIS A 140 9.23 2.38 -0.78
N LEU A 141 8.71 1.29 -0.19
CA LEU A 141 9.22 0.68 1.03
C LEU A 141 9.59 -0.78 0.78
N ILE A 142 10.67 -1.23 1.41
CA ILE A 142 10.95 -2.66 1.59
C ILE A 142 10.89 -2.93 3.08
N LEU A 143 9.93 -3.76 3.48
CA LEU A 143 9.69 -4.14 4.86
C LEU A 143 9.95 -5.63 5.04
N LYS A 144 10.50 -6.00 6.19
CA LYS A 144 10.71 -7.39 6.59
C LYS A 144 10.03 -7.64 7.94
N PRO A 145 9.27 -8.74 8.13
CA PRO A 145 8.76 -9.11 9.45
C PRO A 145 9.90 -9.26 10.45
N LYS A 146 9.71 -8.77 11.68
CA LYS A 146 10.63 -9.09 12.80
C LYS A 146 10.31 -10.50 13.34
N PRO A 147 11.31 -11.25 13.81
CA PRO A 147 11.11 -12.56 14.46
C PRO A 147 10.30 -12.46 15.75
#